data_AF-A0AAV9VAZ7-F1
#
_entry.id   AF-A0AAV9VAZ7-F1
#
_cell.length_a   1.000
_cell.length_b   1.000
_cell.length_c   1.000
_cell.angle_alpha   90.00
_cell.angle_beta   90.00
_cell.angle_gamma   90.00
#
_symmetry.space_group_name_H-M   'P 1'
#
loop_
_entity.id
_entity.type
_entity.pdbx_description
1 polymer ?
#
loop_
_entity_poly.entity_id
_entity_poly.type
_entity_poly.pdbx_seq_one_letter_code
_entity_poly.pdbx_strand_id
1 'polypeptide(L)'
;MSASAAPIPLDQFAQVLLELEVPQLHEEASRLQLSLYHLERSNVTLAEYPDDEDCKDAIRYNIGVIEQQKQRIELIRLELRRRGVNLEHAETTAPAPAATTSGSEVPSGGAASSSDSQPAAPANASATNGHVAEEEAGVYL
;
A
#
# COMPACT_ATOMS: atom_id res chain seq x y z
N MET A 1 -11.22 23.57 15.43
CA MET A 1 -10.49 22.63 14.55
C MET A 1 -11.54 21.82 13.79
N SER A 2 -11.78 22.17 12.52
CA SER A 2 -12.61 21.41 11.56
C SER A 2 -11.89 20.10 11.22
N ALA A 3 -12.49 18.94 10.95
CA ALA A 3 -13.83 18.64 10.47
C ALA A 3 -14.26 17.23 10.95
N SER A 4 -15.35 17.15 11.71
CA SER A 4 -16.15 15.93 11.78
C SER A 4 -17.03 15.91 10.53
N ALA A 5 -16.44 15.51 9.40
CA ALA A 5 -17.26 15.10 8.27
C ALA A 5 -17.88 13.76 8.66
N ALA A 6 -19.14 13.79 9.11
CA ALA A 6 -19.87 12.58 9.42
C ALA A 6 -19.68 11.57 8.28
N PRO A 7 -19.22 10.34 8.56
CA PRO A 7 -19.03 9.37 7.50
C PRO A 7 -20.32 9.19 6.72
N ILE A 8 -20.24 9.21 5.39
CA ILE A 8 -21.40 9.01 4.50
C ILE A 8 -22.15 7.74 4.94
N PRO A 9 -23.48 7.81 5.17
CA PRO A 9 -24.24 6.64 5.60
C PRO A 9 -24.16 5.53 4.55
N LEU A 10 -24.22 4.27 5.00
CA LEU A 10 -24.02 3.10 4.14
C LEU A 10 -24.99 3.07 2.94
N ASP A 11 -26.22 3.52 3.14
CA ASP A 11 -27.24 3.56 2.09
C ASP A 11 -26.87 4.53 0.95
N GLN A 12 -26.33 5.69 1.29
CA GLN A 12 -25.84 6.65 0.29
C GLN A 12 -24.60 6.11 -0.42
N PHE A 13 -23.71 5.44 0.31
CA PHE A 13 -22.56 4.79 -0.30
C PHE A 13 -22.98 3.71 -1.31
N ALA A 14 -23.97 2.87 -0.96
CA ALA A 14 -24.49 1.84 -1.86
C ALA A 14 -25.08 2.41 -3.16
N GLN A 15 -25.77 3.56 -3.10
CA GLN A 15 -26.29 4.24 -4.30
C GLN A 15 -25.15 4.69 -5.22
N VAL A 16 -24.11 5.29 -4.64
CA VAL A 16 -22.93 5.75 -5.40
C VAL A 16 -22.23 4.58 -6.10
N LEU A 17 -22.12 3.40 -5.45
CA LEU A 17 -21.52 2.21 -6.07
C LEU A 17 -22.18 1.78 -7.38
N LEU A 18 -23.47 2.07 -7.58
CA LEU A 18 -24.19 1.73 -8.82
C LEU A 18 -23.71 2.57 -10.02
N GLU A 19 -23.19 3.77 -9.76
CA GLU A 19 -22.74 4.72 -10.78
C GLU A 19 -21.25 4.59 -11.11
N LEU A 20 -20.45 4.04 -10.18
CA LEU A 20 -19.00 3.84 -10.38
C LEU A 20 -18.72 2.76 -11.42
N GLU A 21 -17.62 2.89 -12.16
CA GLU A 21 -17.10 1.85 -13.03
C GLU A 21 -16.31 0.78 -12.25
N VAL A 22 -16.13 -0.41 -12.85
CA VAL A 22 -15.35 -1.51 -12.23
C VAL A 22 -13.95 -1.10 -11.77
N PRO A 23 -13.10 -0.39 -12.55
CA PRO A 23 -11.80 0.05 -12.06
C PRO A 23 -11.90 0.96 -10.83
N GLN A 24 -12.89 1.87 -10.80
CA GLN A 24 -13.11 2.77 -9.65
C GLN A 24 -13.54 2.00 -8.40
N LEU A 25 -14.33 0.92 -8.56
CA LEU A 25 -14.68 0.03 -7.46
C LEU A 25 -13.44 -0.65 -6.84
N HIS A 26 -12.47 -1.05 -7.66
CA HIS A 26 -11.21 -1.63 -7.16
C HIS A 26 -10.33 -0.59 -6.46
N GLU A 27 -10.27 0.64 -6.98
CA GLU A 27 -9.57 1.76 -6.34
C GLU A 27 -10.17 2.08 -4.97
N GLU A 28 -11.50 2.18 -4.88
CA GLU A 28 -12.19 2.41 -3.62
C GLU A 28 -12.01 1.26 -2.63
N ALA A 29 -12.06 0.00 -3.09
CA ALA A 29 -11.77 -1.15 -2.24
C ALA A 29 -10.35 -1.10 -1.66
N SER A 30 -9.36 -0.77 -2.50
CA SER A 30 -7.95 -0.67 -2.09
C SER A 30 -7.74 0.47 -1.10
N ARG A 31 -8.37 1.62 -1.33
CA ARG A 31 -8.34 2.77 -0.42
C ARG A 31 -8.90 2.41 0.95
N LEU A 32 -10.05 1.73 1.00
CA LEU A 32 -10.67 1.30 2.26
C LEU A 32 -9.81 0.26 2.99
N GLN A 33 -9.20 -0.68 2.27
CA GLN A 33 -8.27 -1.65 2.86
C GLN A 33 -7.05 -0.99 3.49
N LEU A 34 -6.48 0.02 2.81
CA LEU A 34 -5.37 0.79 3.36
C LEU A 34 -5.79 1.58 4.62
N SER A 35 -6.97 2.18 4.60
CA SER A 35 -7.50 2.87 5.78
C SER A 35 -7.71 1.90 6.95
N LEU A 36 -8.20 0.69 6.70
CA LEU A 36 -8.32 -0.36 7.73
C LEU A 36 -6.95 -0.72 8.32
N TYR A 37 -5.95 -0.94 7.46
CA TYR A 37 -4.59 -1.23 7.89
C TYR A 37 -4.05 -0.14 8.83
N HIS A 38 -4.26 1.13 8.49
CA HIS A 38 -3.81 2.25 9.33
C HIS A 38 -4.57 2.35 10.66
N LEU A 39 -5.89 2.11 10.67
CA LEU A 39 -6.69 2.12 11.90
C LEU A 39 -6.31 0.98 12.84
N GLU A 40 -6.13 -0.23 12.29
CA GLU A 40 -5.71 -1.41 13.07
C GLU A 40 -4.32 -1.19 13.66
N ARG A 41 -3.37 -0.66 12.86
CA ARG A 41 -2.04 -0.30 13.35
C ARG A 41 -2.09 0.79 14.42
N SER A 42 -2.91 1.82 14.24
CA SER A 42 -3.08 2.88 15.25
C SER A 42 -3.62 2.32 16.56
N ASN A 43 -4.57 1.38 16.51
CA ASN A 43 -5.10 0.74 17.71
C ASN A 43 -4.05 -0.09 18.45
N VAL A 44 -3.16 -0.78 17.73
CA VAL A 44 -2.02 -1.48 18.35
C VAL A 44 -1.13 -0.51 19.10
N THR A 45 -0.78 0.62 18.50
CA THR A 45 0.05 1.65 19.17
C THR A 45 -0.67 2.29 20.36
N LEU A 46 -1.97 2.60 20.25
CA LEU A 46 -2.74 3.17 21.36
C LEU A 46 -2.87 2.17 22.53
N ALA A 47 -2.91 0.87 22.25
CA ALA A 47 -2.98 -0.17 23.27
C ALA A 47 -1.72 -0.28 24.13
N GLU A 48 -0.60 0.36 23.74
CA GLU A 48 0.61 0.47 24.56
C GLU A 48 0.41 1.40 25.78
N TYR A 49 -0.67 2.19 25.81
CA TYR A 49 -0.99 3.15 26.87
C TYR A 49 -2.34 2.82 27.54
N PRO A 50 -2.45 1.68 28.26
CA PRO A 50 -3.73 1.20 28.81
C PRO A 50 -4.27 2.02 29.99
N ASP A 51 -3.49 2.94 30.55
CA ASP A 51 -3.92 3.81 31.66
C ASP A 51 -4.43 5.17 31.16
N ASP A 52 -4.26 5.47 29.86
CA ASP A 52 -4.72 6.72 29.24
C ASP A 52 -6.15 6.57 28.72
N GLU A 53 -7.08 7.34 29.29
CA GLU A 53 -8.50 7.32 28.88
C GLU A 53 -8.71 7.86 27.47
N ASP A 54 -7.92 8.84 27.02
CA ASP A 54 -8.04 9.37 25.66
C ASP A 54 -7.63 8.29 24.64
N CYS A 55 -6.60 7.50 24.96
CA CYS A 55 -6.20 6.35 24.15
C CYS A 55 -7.31 5.28 24.08
N LYS A 56 -8.00 5.00 25.20
CA LYS A 56 -9.13 4.06 25.23
C LYS A 56 -10.30 4.55 24.38
N ASP A 57 -10.65 5.82 24.51
CA ASP A 57 -11.75 6.41 23.75
C ASP A 57 -11.44 6.46 22.24
N ALA A 58 -10.20 6.77 21.87
CA ALA A 58 -9.74 6.70 20.49
C ALA A 58 -9.87 5.28 19.92
N ILE A 59 -9.47 4.24 20.67
CA ILE A 59 -9.64 2.84 20.26
C ILE A 59 -11.13 2.50 20.07
N ARG A 60 -11.99 2.85 21.03
CA ARG A 60 -13.45 2.59 20.94
C ARG A 60 -14.05 3.25 19.70
N TYR A 61 -13.68 4.49 19.42
CA TYR A 61 -14.12 5.20 18.23
C TYR A 61 -13.63 4.52 16.95
N ASN A 62 -12.35 4.17 16.89
CA ASN A 62 -11.74 3.51 15.73
C ASN A 62 -12.40 2.15 15.44
N ILE A 63 -12.82 1.40 16.44
CA ILE A 63 -13.55 0.12 16.25
C ILE A 63 -14.83 0.35 15.44
N GLY A 64 -15.64 1.35 15.78
CA GLY A 64 -16.84 1.69 15.02
C GLY A 64 -16.54 2.09 13.57
N VAL A 65 -15.46 2.85 13.36
CA VAL A 65 -15.00 3.22 12.01
C VAL A 65 -14.55 1.99 11.22
N ILE A 66 -13.79 1.09 11.84
CA ILE A 66 -13.34 -0.18 11.24
C ILE A 66 -14.54 -1.02 10.79
N GLU A 67 -15.55 -1.19 11.64
CA GLU A 67 -16.76 -1.94 11.31
C GLU A 67 -17.49 -1.33 10.11
N GLN A 68 -17.65 0.00 10.08
CA GLN A 68 -18.28 0.69 8.97
C GLN A 68 -17.47 0.53 7.66
N GLN A 69 -16.14 0.63 7.71
CA GLN A 69 -15.29 0.43 6.54
C GLN A 69 -15.36 -1.01 6.02
N LYS A 70 -15.41 -2.00 6.91
CA LYS A 70 -15.61 -3.41 6.54
C LYS A 70 -16.95 -3.60 5.82
N GLN A 71 -18.03 -3.02 6.33
CA GLN A 71 -19.34 -3.05 5.67
C GLN A 71 -19.32 -2.42 4.26
N ARG A 72 -18.60 -1.30 4.09
CA ARG A 72 -18.43 -0.67 2.77
C ARG A 72 -17.67 -1.57 1.79
N ILE A 73 -16.62 -2.26 2.24
CA ILE A 73 -15.89 -3.23 1.41
C ILE A 73 -16.82 -4.38 0.99
N GLU A 74 -17.67 -4.89 1.89
CA GLU A 74 -18.65 -5.93 1.55
C GLU A 74 -19.65 -5.47 0.48
N LEU A 75 -20.12 -4.22 0.55
CA LEU A 75 -20.98 -3.66 -0.50
C LEU A 75 -20.26 -3.60 -1.86
N ILE A 76 -18.99 -3.20 -1.89
CA ILE A 76 -18.20 -3.21 -3.13
C ILE A 76 -18.04 -4.64 -3.66
N ARG A 77 -17.75 -5.62 -2.78
CA ARG A 77 -17.62 -7.03 -3.17
C ARG A 77 -18.92 -7.58 -3.77
N LEU A 78 -20.07 -7.23 -3.17
CA LEU A 78 -21.38 -7.61 -3.69
C LEU A 78 -21.63 -7.00 -5.07
N GLU A 79 -21.29 -5.73 -5.26
CA GLU A 79 -21.46 -5.03 -6.53
C GLU A 79 -20.54 -5.58 -7.63
N LEU A 80 -19.28 -5.88 -7.32
CA LEU A 80 -18.36 -6.54 -8.24
C LEU A 80 -18.89 -7.92 -8.66
N ARG A 81 -19.41 -8.70 -7.71
CA ARG A 81 -20.07 -9.99 -8.00
C ARG A 81 -21.30 -9.81 -8.88
N ARG A 82 -22.14 -8.80 -8.64
CA ARG A 82 -23.32 -8.47 -9.47
C ARG A 82 -22.93 -8.19 -10.92
N ARG A 83 -21.75 -7.59 -11.13
CA ARG A 83 -21.19 -7.27 -12.46
C ARG A 83 -20.43 -8.44 -13.09
N GLY A 84 -20.40 -9.62 -12.45
CA GLY A 84 -19.71 -10.81 -12.95
C GLY A 84 -18.19 -10.80 -12.71
N VAL A 85 -17.67 -9.87 -11.91
CA VAL A 85 -16.26 -9.85 -11.50
C VAL A 85 -16.10 -10.78 -10.30
N ASN A 86 -15.45 -11.92 -10.50
CA ASN A 86 -15.15 -12.85 -9.41
C ASN A 86 -13.79 -12.50 -8.80
N LEU A 87 -13.78 -12.08 -7.53
CA LEU A 87 -12.54 -11.77 -6.80
C LEU A 87 -11.70 -13.01 -6.46
N GLU A 88 -12.26 -14.23 -6.56
CA GLU A 88 -11.57 -15.46 -6.13
C GLU A 88 -10.58 -16.01 -7.17
N HIS A 89 -10.57 -15.50 -8.41
CA HIS A 89 -9.67 -15.99 -9.47
C HIS A 89 -8.25 -15.41 -9.41
N ALA A 90 -7.92 -14.59 -8.40
CA ALA A 90 -6.57 -14.03 -8.24
C ALA A 90 -5.58 -14.96 -7.51
N GLU A 91 -6.02 -16.04 -6.88
CA GLU A 91 -5.14 -16.93 -6.07
C GLU A 91 -4.85 -18.31 -6.70
N THR A 92 -5.21 -18.60 -7.95
CA THR A 92 -4.84 -19.89 -8.57
C THR A 92 -4.54 -19.78 -10.06
N THR A 93 -3.33 -19.31 -10.37
CA THR A 93 -2.57 -19.79 -11.54
C THR A 93 -1.10 -19.75 -11.17
N ALA A 94 -0.68 -20.72 -10.34
CA ALA A 94 0.67 -21.23 -10.47
C ALA A 94 0.69 -22.09 -11.75
N PRO A 95 1.52 -21.78 -12.76
CA PRO A 95 1.65 -22.66 -13.90
C PRO A 95 2.23 -24.00 -13.43
N ALA A 96 1.44 -25.07 -13.58
CA ALA A 96 1.94 -26.43 -13.39
C ALA A 96 3.16 -26.64 -14.30
N PRO A 97 4.29 -27.19 -13.81
CA PRO A 97 5.42 -27.50 -14.66
C PRO A 97 5.01 -28.61 -15.63
N ALA A 98 4.94 -28.27 -16.92
CA ALA A 98 4.80 -29.24 -17.98
C ALA A 98 5.93 -30.27 -17.87
N ALA A 99 5.55 -31.53 -17.62
CA ALA A 99 6.42 -32.67 -17.77
C ALA A 99 6.74 -32.85 -19.26
N THR A 100 7.90 -32.35 -19.70
CA THR A 100 8.49 -32.71 -21.00
C THR A 100 9.76 -33.49 -20.74
N THR A 101 9.62 -34.82 -20.84
CA THR A 101 10.73 -35.76 -20.84
C THR A 101 11.30 -35.88 -22.25
N SER A 102 12.62 -35.70 -22.34
CA SER A 102 13.57 -36.32 -23.29
C SER A 102 13.51 -35.95 -24.77
N GLY A 103 14.64 -35.43 -25.26
CA GLY A 103 14.95 -35.32 -26.69
C GLY A 103 16.23 -34.54 -26.95
N SER A 104 17.36 -35.23 -26.83
CA SER A 104 18.74 -34.79 -27.12
C SER A 104 18.90 -34.11 -28.49
N GLU A 105 19.78 -33.10 -28.60
CA GLU A 105 20.80 -32.99 -29.65
C GLU A 105 21.70 -31.74 -29.49
N VAL A 106 23.02 -31.97 -29.49
CA VAL A 106 24.12 -30.99 -29.57
C VAL A 106 24.77 -31.18 -30.95
N PRO A 107 25.12 -30.12 -31.69
CA PRO A 107 26.55 -29.79 -31.90
C PRO A 107 26.80 -28.26 -31.94
N SER A 108 27.81 -27.73 -31.24
CA SER A 108 29.23 -27.58 -31.65
C SER A 108 29.45 -26.72 -32.90
N GLY A 109 30.12 -25.58 -32.74
CA GLY A 109 30.85 -24.90 -33.82
C GLY A 109 31.10 -23.40 -33.61
N GLY A 110 32.39 -23.01 -33.56
CA GLY A 110 32.82 -21.71 -34.09
C GLY A 110 33.48 -20.75 -33.12
N ALA A 111 34.81 -20.76 -33.11
CA ALA A 111 35.70 -19.86 -32.38
C ALA A 111 35.85 -18.47 -33.04
N ALA A 112 36.20 -17.47 -32.22
CA ALA A 112 37.45 -16.70 -32.28
C ALA A 112 37.28 -15.17 -32.09
N SER A 113 38.12 -14.64 -31.17
CA SER A 113 38.78 -13.32 -31.17
C SER A 113 37.91 -12.06 -31.10
N SER A 114 38.24 -10.98 -30.39
CA SER A 114 39.46 -10.59 -29.67
C SER A 114 39.24 -9.21 -29.03
N SER A 115 40.14 -8.86 -28.09
CA SER A 115 40.56 -7.50 -27.72
C SER A 115 39.67 -6.75 -26.70
N ASP A 116 40.04 -6.68 -25.42
CA ASP A 116 41.09 -5.82 -24.85
C ASP A 116 40.70 -4.34 -24.84
N SER A 117 40.41 -3.80 -23.64
CA SER A 117 40.71 -2.45 -23.16
C SER A 117 39.89 -2.11 -21.90
N GLN A 118 40.45 -2.39 -20.72
CA GLN A 118 40.39 -1.44 -19.59
C GLN A 118 41.45 -0.34 -19.88
N PRO A 119 41.38 0.90 -19.36
CA PRO A 119 41.13 1.16 -17.94
C PRO A 119 40.43 2.49 -17.57
N ALA A 120 40.31 2.67 -16.25
CA ALA A 120 40.44 3.92 -15.48
C ALA A 120 39.19 4.79 -15.22
N ALA A 121 38.78 4.77 -13.95
CA ALA A 121 38.17 5.90 -13.26
C ALA A 121 39.12 7.11 -13.19
N PRO A 122 38.57 8.30 -12.93
CA PRO A 122 39.02 8.98 -11.71
C PRO A 122 37.88 9.54 -10.87
N ALA A 123 38.12 9.48 -9.56
CA ALA A 123 37.47 10.27 -8.53
C ALA A 123 37.98 11.72 -8.56
N ASN A 124 37.11 12.70 -8.28
CA ASN A 124 37.26 13.73 -7.23
C ASN A 124 36.48 15.02 -7.50
N ALA A 125 35.70 15.44 -6.50
CA ALA A 125 35.52 16.80 -5.96
C ALA A 125 34.19 16.76 -5.17
N SER A 126 34.10 16.72 -3.84
CA SER A 126 34.77 17.48 -2.78
C SER A 126 34.69 19.00 -2.96
N ALA A 127 33.59 19.57 -2.48
CA ALA A 127 33.48 20.94 -1.95
C ALA A 127 32.73 20.78 -0.62
N THR A 128 33.38 20.69 0.55
CA THR A 128 33.98 21.74 1.39
C THR A 128 33.05 22.90 1.75
N ASN A 129 32.56 22.84 2.99
CA ASN A 129 32.41 23.90 4.00
C ASN A 129 31.64 25.19 3.67
N GLY A 130 30.47 25.30 4.30
CA GLY A 130 29.96 26.56 4.86
C GLY A 130 29.91 26.44 6.39
N HIS A 131 30.72 27.26 7.06
CA HIS A 131 30.98 27.29 8.50
C HIS A 131 30.46 28.63 9.07
N VAL A 132 29.62 28.53 10.13
CA VAL A 132 29.55 29.38 11.35
C VAL A 132 28.66 30.64 11.45
N ALA A 133 28.04 30.68 12.64
CA ALA A 133 27.47 31.76 13.47
C ALA A 133 26.22 32.45 12.90
N GLU A 134 25.19 32.80 13.68
CA GLU A 134 25.24 33.50 14.95
C GLU A 134 24.12 33.11 15.94
N GLU A 135 24.45 33.33 17.21
CA GLU A 135 23.61 33.28 18.40
C GLU A 135 22.45 34.30 18.32
N GLU A 136 21.25 33.95 18.79
CA GLU A 136 20.42 34.92 19.52
C GLU A 136 19.58 34.21 20.58
N ALA A 137 19.89 34.55 21.83
CA ALA A 137 19.17 34.16 23.03
C ALA A 137 17.86 34.95 23.12
N GLY A 138 16.73 34.30 22.83
CA GLY A 138 15.41 34.82 23.15
C GLY A 138 14.99 34.43 24.57
N VAL A 139 15.28 35.28 25.56
CA VAL A 139 14.65 35.22 26.89
C VAL A 139 13.18 35.60 26.74
N TYR A 140 12.27 34.65 26.97
CA TYR A 140 10.86 34.93 27.21
C TYR A 140 10.63 35.18 28.71
N LEU A 141 9.80 36.20 28.97
CA LEU A 141 9.39 36.81 30.24
C LEU A 141 9.17 35.86 31.42
#